data_AF-A0A8J4UGY9-F1
#
_entry.id   AF-A0A8J4UGY9-F1
#
_cell.length_a   1.000
_cell.length_b   1.000
_cell.length_c   1.000
_cell.angle_alpha   90.00
_cell.angle_beta   90.00
_cell.angle_gamma   90.00
#
_symmetry.space_group_name_H-M   'P 1'
#
loop_
_entity.id
_entity.type
_entity.pdbx_description
1 polymer ?
#
loop_
_entity_poly.entity_id
_entity_poly.type
_entity_poly.pdbx_seq_one_letter_code
_entity_poly.pdbx_strand_id
1 'polypeptide(L)'
;AARIAALREEEEQKSQMMKEKIEKLSRDISSLSDTIRGIEEEMRAEDVSFLQNYKATVKRAQCTLQHPEELSGALINVAKHLANLKFRVWEKMQHIVQY
;
A
#
# COMPACT_ATOMS: atom_id res chain seq x y z
N ALA A 1 17.42 11.88 -22.27
CA ALA A 1 17.81 11.87 -20.85
C ALA A 1 16.64 12.22 -19.93
N ALA A 2 16.10 13.44 -19.98
CA ALA A 2 15.07 13.93 -19.02
C ALA A 2 13.82 13.03 -18.85
N ARG A 3 13.28 12.45 -19.93
CA ARG A 3 12.07 11.61 -19.84
C ARG A 3 12.30 10.28 -19.13
N ILE A 4 13.44 9.62 -19.39
CA ILE A 4 13.77 8.35 -18.74
C ILE A 4 14.02 8.60 -17.25
N ALA A 5 14.65 9.73 -16.90
CA ALA A 5 14.80 10.16 -15.51
C ALA A 5 13.43 10.38 -14.84
N ALA A 6 12.52 11.12 -15.47
CA ALA A 6 11.18 11.35 -14.95
C ALA A 6 10.33 10.06 -14.80
N LEU A 7 10.54 9.08 -15.69
CA LEU A 7 9.91 7.76 -15.57
C LEU A 7 10.45 6.98 -14.37
N ARG A 8 11.77 6.97 -14.18
CA ARG A 8 12.43 6.30 -13.04
C ARG A 8 12.01 6.91 -11.71
N GLU A 9 11.95 8.24 -11.64
CA GLU A 9 11.48 8.94 -10.45
C GLU A 9 10.02 8.56 -10.10
N GLU A 10 9.15 8.47 -11.11
CA GLU A 10 7.76 8.07 -10.89
C GLU A 10 7.62 6.60 -10.45
N GLU A 11 8.44 5.71 -11.02
CA GLU A 11 8.53 4.31 -10.62
C GLU A 11 8.98 4.17 -9.16
N GLU A 12 10.04 4.87 -8.77
CA GLU A 12 10.57 4.85 -7.42
C GLU A 12 9.55 5.37 -6.40
N GLN A 13 8.92 6.51 -6.69
CA GLN A 13 7.87 7.07 -5.83
C GLN A 13 6.69 6.11 -5.63
N LYS A 14 6.22 5.46 -6.69
CA LYS A 14 5.10 4.51 -6.62
C LYS A 14 5.46 3.21 -5.92
N SER A 15 6.68 2.72 -6.15
CA SER A 15 7.22 1.55 -5.46
C SER A 15 7.35 1.79 -3.95
N GLN A 16 7.90 2.94 -3.57
CA GLN A 16 8.04 3.32 -2.16
C GLN A 16 6.68 3.47 -1.48
N MET A 17 5.72 4.14 -2.12
CA MET A 17 4.34 4.25 -1.63
C MET A 17 3.71 2.86 -1.41
N MET A 18 3.91 1.93 -2.34
CA MET A 18 3.37 0.57 -2.21
C MET A 18 4.01 -0.17 -1.03
N LYS A 19 5.34 -0.06 -0.88
CA LYS A 19 6.07 -0.69 0.22
C LYS A 19 5.57 -0.21 1.59
N GLU A 20 5.44 1.10 1.78
CA GLU A 20 4.94 1.68 3.04
C GLU A 20 3.52 1.20 3.38
N LYS A 21 2.65 1.09 2.37
CA LYS A 21 1.29 0.59 2.58
C LYS A 21 1.25 -0.91 2.89
N ILE A 22 2.08 -1.71 2.25
CA ILE A 22 2.24 -3.14 2.59
C ILE A 22 2.76 -3.28 4.04
N GLU A 23 3.75 -2.50 4.43
CA GLU A 23 4.27 -2.51 5.81
C GLU A 23 3.21 -2.11 6.84
N LYS A 24 2.39 -1.09 6.54
CA LYS A 24 1.26 -0.70 7.38
C LYS A 24 0.26 -1.85 7.53
N LEU A 25 -0.17 -2.45 6.41
CA LEU A 25 -1.11 -3.58 6.43
C LEU A 25 -0.54 -4.79 7.18
N SER A 26 0.74 -5.09 7.01
CA SER A 26 1.40 -6.16 7.74
C SER A 26 1.37 -5.91 9.24
N ARG A 27 1.59 -4.66 9.68
CA ARG A 27 1.52 -4.28 11.09
C ARG A 27 0.10 -4.40 11.64
N ASP A 28 -0.89 -3.95 10.87
CA ASP A 28 -2.30 -4.03 11.26
C ASP A 28 -2.73 -5.50 11.41
N ILE A 29 -2.31 -6.39 10.49
CA ILE A 29 -2.53 -7.84 10.57
C ILE A 29 -1.86 -8.44 11.81
N SER A 30 -0.60 -8.09 12.09
CA SER A 30 0.09 -8.56 13.30
C SER A 30 -0.62 -8.14 14.58
N SER A 31 -1.02 -6.86 14.68
CA SER A 31 -1.74 -6.33 15.84
C SER A 31 -3.11 -7.01 16.03
N LEU A 32 -3.84 -7.25 14.94
CA LEU A 32 -5.08 -8.01 14.97
C LEU A 32 -4.84 -9.46 15.43
N SER A 33 -3.79 -10.10 14.92
CA SER A 33 -3.45 -11.48 15.28
C SER A 33 -3.09 -11.61 16.75
N ASP A 34 -2.35 -10.65 17.30
CA ASP A 34 -2.03 -10.59 18.73
C ASP A 34 -3.30 -10.38 19.57
N THR A 35 -4.22 -9.56 19.09
CA THR A 35 -5.53 -9.34 19.74
C THR A 35 -6.37 -10.61 19.77
N ILE A 36 -6.45 -11.34 18.64
CA ILE A 36 -7.15 -12.62 18.54
C ILE A 36 -6.52 -13.63 19.51
N ARG A 37 -5.18 -13.77 19.50
CA ARG A 37 -4.48 -14.69 20.41
C ARG A 37 -4.77 -14.38 21.88
N GLY A 38 -4.74 -13.11 22.28
CA GLY A 38 -5.08 -12.72 23.65
C GLY A 38 -6.53 -13.04 24.03
N ILE A 39 -7.47 -12.95 23.08
CA ILE A 39 -8.86 -13.36 23.31
C ILE A 39 -8.95 -14.89 23.45
N GLU A 40 -8.29 -15.65 22.58
CA GLU A 40 -8.27 -17.12 22.64
C GLU A 40 -7.67 -17.66 23.95
N GLU A 41 -6.60 -17.02 24.45
CA GLU A 41 -5.98 -17.35 25.75
C GLU A 41 -6.95 -17.09 26.90
N GLU A 42 -7.65 -15.96 26.89
CA GLU A 42 -8.66 -15.66 27.92
C GLU A 42 -9.83 -16.65 27.88
N MET A 43 -10.27 -17.05 26.68
CA MET A 43 -11.32 -18.06 26.52
C MET A 43 -10.90 -19.45 27.01
N ARG A 44 -9.60 -19.73 27.11
CA ARG A 44 -9.06 -20.97 27.69
C ARG A 44 -8.84 -20.89 29.21
N ALA A 45 -9.00 -19.73 29.83
CA ALA A 45 -8.84 -19.56 31.26
C ALA A 45 -9.92 -20.30 32.06
N GLU A 46 -9.63 -20.62 33.32
CA GLU A 46 -10.59 -21.21 34.25
C GLU A 46 -11.85 -20.33 34.43
N ASP A 47 -12.99 -20.96 34.67
CA ASP A 47 -14.32 -20.32 34.66
C ASP A 47 -14.40 -19.02 35.48
N VAL A 48 -13.81 -18.98 36.67
CA VAL A 48 -13.83 -17.78 37.54
C VAL A 48 -13.04 -16.62 36.93
N SER A 49 -11.86 -16.92 36.37
CA SER A 49 -10.98 -15.94 35.73
C SER A 49 -11.59 -15.41 34.43
N PHE A 50 -12.17 -16.31 33.62
CA PHE A 50 -12.89 -15.95 32.40
C PHE A 50 -14.08 -15.02 32.70
N LEU A 51 -14.90 -15.34 33.71
CA LEU A 51 -16.06 -14.53 34.08
C LEU A 51 -15.66 -13.14 34.59
N GLN A 52 -14.55 -13.03 35.34
CA GLN A 52 -14.02 -11.73 35.79
C GLN A 52 -13.61 -10.84 34.61
N ASN A 53 -12.98 -11.43 33.58
CA ASN A 53 -12.43 -10.69 32.44
C ASN A 53 -13.37 -10.58 31.23
N TYR A 54 -14.50 -11.29 31.23
CA TYR A 54 -15.45 -11.38 30.12
C TYR A 54 -15.80 -10.02 29.50
N LYS A 55 -16.16 -9.03 30.32
CA LYS A 55 -16.56 -7.70 29.84
C LYS A 55 -15.41 -6.96 29.14
N ALA A 56 -14.17 -7.15 29.60
CA ALA A 56 -12.99 -6.58 28.96
C ALA A 56 -12.70 -7.29 27.63
N THR A 57 -12.83 -8.61 27.59
CA THR A 57 -12.62 -9.45 26.40
C THR A 57 -13.63 -9.14 25.30
N VAL A 58 -14.92 -8.99 25.64
CA VAL A 58 -15.96 -8.58 24.68
C VAL A 58 -15.66 -7.20 24.09
N LYS A 59 -15.27 -6.23 24.92
CA LYS A 59 -14.88 -4.89 24.42
C LYS A 59 -13.68 -4.95 23.48
N ARG A 60 -12.68 -5.78 23.80
CA ARG A 60 -11.49 -5.99 22.96
C ARG A 60 -11.85 -6.66 21.62
N ALA A 61 -12.78 -7.62 21.64
CA ALA A 61 -13.26 -8.32 20.46
C ALA A 61 -14.09 -7.41 19.53
N GLN A 62 -14.72 -6.35 20.05
CA GLN A 62 -15.39 -5.30 19.27
C GLN A 62 -14.41 -4.29 18.66
N CYS A 63 -13.22 -4.74 18.28
CA CYS A 63 -12.21 -3.89 17.65
C CYS A 63 -12.74 -3.33 16.33
N THR A 64 -12.75 -2.00 16.22
CA THR A 64 -13.12 -1.30 14.97
C THR A 64 -11.85 -1.11 14.15
N LEU A 65 -11.62 -1.98 13.17
CA LEU A 65 -10.54 -1.81 12.20
C LEU A 65 -11.01 -0.89 11.08
N GLN A 66 -10.18 0.11 10.75
CA GLN A 66 -10.40 0.88 9.54
C GLN A 66 -10.18 0.00 8.32
N HIS A 67 -11.05 0.16 7.32
CA HIS A 67 -10.86 -0.54 6.06
C HIS A 67 -9.56 -0.05 5.39
N PRO A 68 -8.79 -0.95 4.77
CA PRO A 68 -7.67 -0.54 3.93
C PRO A 68 -8.12 0.50 2.90
N GLU A 69 -7.40 1.61 2.81
CA GLU A 69 -7.70 2.66 1.85
C GLU A 69 -7.43 2.18 0.41
N GLU A 70 -8.39 2.40 -0.50
CA GLU A 70 -8.21 2.08 -1.92
C GLU A 70 -7.12 2.94 -2.56
N LEU A 71 -6.31 2.30 -3.41
CA LEU A 71 -5.13 2.93 -4.01
C LEU A 71 -5.44 3.53 -5.37
N SER A 72 -5.91 4.77 -5.38
CA SER A 72 -5.85 5.59 -6.59
C SER A 72 -4.40 6.07 -6.84
N GLY A 73 -3.93 6.03 -8.08
CA GLY A 73 -2.63 6.59 -8.48
C GLY A 73 -1.39 5.69 -8.32
N ALA A 74 -1.55 4.42 -7.92
CA ALA A 74 -0.42 3.49 -7.78
C ALA A 74 0.22 3.06 -9.11
N LEU A 75 -0.50 3.19 -10.23
CA LEU A 75 -0.04 2.75 -11.55
C LEU A 75 0.73 3.85 -12.28
N ILE A 76 1.80 3.48 -12.98
CA ILE A 76 2.58 4.38 -13.84
C ILE A 76 1.68 5.07 -14.88
N ASN A 77 1.84 6.38 -15.02
CA ASN A 77 1.14 7.19 -16.00
C ASN A 77 1.85 7.07 -17.36
N VAL A 78 1.58 5.95 -18.04
CA VAL A 78 2.17 5.64 -19.35
C VAL A 78 1.93 6.75 -20.37
N ALA A 79 0.74 7.36 -20.36
CA ALA A 79 0.39 8.43 -21.29
C ALA A 79 1.26 9.67 -21.10
N LYS A 80 1.51 10.09 -19.85
CA LYS A 80 2.42 11.21 -19.52
C LYS A 80 3.82 10.99 -20.11
N HIS A 81 4.30 9.74 -20.10
CA HIS A 81 5.60 9.42 -20.65
C HIS A 81 5.59 9.25 -22.16
N LEU A 82 4.55 8.66 -22.77
CA LEU A 82 4.52 8.37 -24.21
C LEU A 82 3.91 9.47 -25.09
N ALA A 83 3.23 10.46 -24.51
CA ALA A 83 2.59 11.54 -25.26
C ALA A 83 3.58 12.31 -26.14
N ASN A 84 3.21 12.54 -27.41
CA ASN A 84 3.99 13.26 -28.41
C ASN A 84 5.39 12.69 -28.69
N LEU A 85 5.65 11.44 -28.31
CA LEU A 85 6.94 10.78 -28.56
C LEU A 85 7.21 10.64 -30.06
N LYS A 86 6.25 10.09 -30.81
CA LYS A 86 6.41 9.89 -32.27
C LYS A 86 6.71 11.20 -32.98
N PHE A 87 6.00 12.27 -32.61
CA PHE A 87 6.19 13.61 -33.16
C PHE A 87 7.59 14.17 -32.87
N ARG A 88 8.04 14.13 -31.60
CA ARG A 88 9.37 14.62 -31.21
C ARG A 88 10.51 13.81 -31.83
N VAL A 89 10.32 12.50 -32.01
CA VAL A 89 11.30 11.64 -32.70
C VAL A 89 11.38 12.04 -34.18
N TRP A 90 10.22 12.20 -34.84
CA TRP A 90 10.16 12.64 -36.23
C TRP A 90 10.79 14.04 -36.45
N GLU A 91 10.49 15.02 -35.59
CA GLU A 91 11.09 16.36 -35.62
C GLU A 91 12.63 16.28 -35.54
N LYS A 92 13.17 15.48 -34.63
CA LYS A 92 14.62 15.25 -34.56
C LYS A 92 15.20 14.58 -35.80
N MET A 93 14.47 13.65 -36.41
CA MET A 93 14.93 13.00 -37.64
C MET A 93 15.01 13.99 -38.80
N GLN A 94 14.06 14.92 -38.91
CA GLN A 94 14.10 16.00 -39.92
C GLN A 94 15.36 16.87 -39.79
N HIS A 95 15.79 17.19 -38.57
CA HIS A 95 17.01 17.98 -38.35
C HIS A 95 18.32 17.25 -38.70
N ILE A 96 18.30 15.91 -38.75
CA ILE A 96 19.49 15.09 -39.06
C ILE A 96 19.59 14.83 -40.57
N VAL A 97 18.47 14.77 -41.27
CA VAL A 97 18.43 14.62 -42.72
C VAL A 97 18.75 15.97 -43.37
N GLN A 98 20.03 16.22 -43.65
CA GLN A 98 20.44 17.32 -44.52
C GLN A 98 20.30 16.88 -45.98
N TYR A 99 19.75 17.75 -46.82
CA TYR A 99 19.67 17.59 -48.27
C TYR A 99 20.95 18.14 -48.92
#